data_AF-A0A9E1P633-F1
#
_entry.id   AF-A0A9E1P633-F1
#
_cell.length_a   1.000
_cell.length_b   1.000
_cell.length_c   1.000
_cell.angle_alpha   90.00
_cell.angle_beta   90.00
_cell.angle_gamma   90.00
#
_symmetry.space_group_name_H-M   'P 1'
#
loop_
_entity.id
_entity.type
_entity.pdbx_description
1 polymer ?
#
loop_
_entity_poly.entity_id
_entity_poly.type
_entity_poly.pdbx_seq_one_letter_code
_entity_poly.pdbx_strand_id
1 'polypeptide(L)'
;MNIMTGTSIETLSDEAKTWTAKAIAGVIVADDVLKKEELKILREAIGFLDDAKLVNQIINQIKKRSLPELEQFKTDRQTAVKIIMILAHTAFVDTELTHHEIDYVVAAGKKIGLAKKYILRVIDWSQECVRVEIEQEKLMADGHKSKAKYTN
;
A
#
# COMPACT_ATOMS: atom_id res chain seq x y z
N MET A 1 4.03 14.37 -7.80
CA MET A 1 2.88 13.85 -8.57
C MET A 1 2.63 12.46 -8.01
N ASN A 2 1.48 12.20 -7.38
CA ASN A 2 1.21 10.85 -6.86
C ASN A 2 1.01 9.93 -8.07
N ILE A 3 1.91 8.99 -8.31
CA ILE A 3 1.86 8.11 -9.51
C ILE A 3 0.62 7.19 -9.44
N MET A 4 0.00 7.10 -8.27
CA MET A 4 -1.21 6.32 -7.96
C MET A 4 -2.51 7.11 -8.09
N THR A 5 -2.61 8.11 -8.98
CA THR A 5 -3.87 8.85 -9.19
C THR A 5 -5.01 7.89 -9.56
N GLY A 6 -6.01 7.75 -8.69
CA GLY A 6 -7.20 6.91 -8.91
C GLY A 6 -7.28 5.62 -8.09
N THR A 7 -6.26 5.27 -7.31
CA THR A 7 -6.27 4.13 -6.36
C THR A 7 -6.31 4.60 -4.91
N SER A 8 -7.00 5.69 -4.62
CA SER A 8 -7.23 6.12 -3.23
C SER A 8 -8.27 5.21 -2.57
N ILE A 9 -7.99 4.81 -1.32
CA ILE A 9 -8.90 4.04 -0.48
C ILE A 9 -10.22 4.78 -0.23
N GLU A 10 -10.21 6.11 -0.23
CA GLU A 10 -11.42 6.95 -0.09
C GLU A 10 -12.50 6.60 -1.11
N THR A 11 -12.08 6.24 -2.32
CA THR A 11 -12.98 5.95 -3.46
C THR A 11 -13.62 4.57 -3.42
N LEU A 12 -13.30 3.76 -2.40
CA LEU A 12 -13.84 2.41 -2.23
C LEU A 12 -15.17 2.45 -1.44
N SER A 13 -15.98 1.40 -1.57
CA SER A 13 -17.12 1.19 -0.67
C SER A 13 -16.64 0.96 0.77
N ASP A 14 -17.50 1.15 1.77
CA ASP A 14 -17.10 1.04 3.18
C ASP A 14 -16.66 -0.38 3.56
N GLU A 15 -17.26 -1.39 2.95
CA GLU A 15 -16.82 -2.79 3.05
C GLU A 15 -15.41 -2.98 2.47
N ALA A 16 -15.15 -2.40 1.30
CA ALA A 16 -13.84 -2.47 0.66
C ALA A 16 -12.78 -1.66 1.42
N LYS A 17 -13.12 -0.49 1.98
CA LYS A 17 -12.24 0.28 2.88
C LYS A 17 -11.86 -0.55 4.10
N THR A 18 -12.85 -1.15 4.75
CA THR A 18 -12.66 -2.02 5.92
C THR A 18 -11.75 -3.19 5.61
N TRP A 19 -12.01 -3.91 4.52
CA TRP A 19 -11.19 -5.05 4.12
C TRP A 19 -9.77 -4.61 3.76
N THR A 20 -9.61 -3.51 3.04
CA THR A 20 -8.32 -2.96 2.63
C THR A 20 -7.50 -2.50 3.82
N ALA A 21 -8.09 -1.83 4.81
CA ALA A 21 -7.39 -1.39 6.01
C ALA A 21 -6.87 -2.58 6.84
N LYS A 22 -7.65 -3.66 6.98
CA LYS A 22 -7.18 -4.91 7.59
C LYS A 22 -6.04 -5.52 6.78
N ALA A 23 -6.14 -5.51 5.45
CA ALA A 23 -5.11 -6.08 4.60
C ALA A 23 -3.80 -5.26 4.66
N ILE A 24 -3.87 -3.93 4.67
CA ILE A 24 -2.71 -3.04 4.90
C ILE A 24 -2.05 -3.35 6.24
N ALA A 25 -2.84 -3.51 7.30
CA ALA A 25 -2.30 -3.88 8.61
C ALA A 25 -1.54 -5.21 8.57
N GLY A 26 -2.01 -6.16 7.76
CA GLY A 26 -1.33 -7.44 7.57
C GLY A 26 -0.07 -7.38 6.73
N VAL A 27 -0.01 -6.48 5.73
CA VAL A 27 1.24 -6.19 4.99
C VAL A 27 2.31 -5.71 5.99
N ILE A 28 1.97 -4.73 6.82
CA ILE A 28 2.87 -4.06 7.77
C ILE A 28 3.43 -5.00 8.85
N VAL A 29 2.69 -6.04 9.24
CA VAL A 29 3.17 -6.98 10.27
C VAL A 29 3.78 -8.24 9.69
N ALA A 30 3.84 -8.37 8.36
CA ALA A 30 4.31 -9.59 7.70
C ALA A 30 5.81 -9.85 7.91
N ASP A 31 6.62 -8.80 8.00
CA ASP A 31 8.09 -8.89 8.06
C ASP A 31 8.70 -8.63 9.47
N ASP A 32 7.84 -8.50 10.49
CA ASP A 32 8.19 -8.19 11.88
C ASP A 32 8.92 -6.84 12.09
N VAL A 33 8.99 -5.98 11.06
CA VAL A 33 9.66 -4.67 11.09
C VAL A 33 8.69 -3.56 10.71
N LEU A 34 8.28 -2.76 11.70
CA LEU A 34 7.37 -1.64 11.45
C LEU A 34 8.13 -0.40 10.97
N LYS A 35 7.87 0.06 9.74
CA LYS A 35 8.51 1.26 9.19
C LYS A 35 7.54 2.45 9.20
N LYS A 36 8.10 3.66 9.33
CA LYS A 36 7.31 4.88 9.56
C LYS A 36 6.37 5.23 8.40
N GLU A 37 6.83 5.03 7.17
CA GLU A 37 6.04 5.37 5.98
C GLU A 37 4.85 4.42 5.79
N GLU A 38 5.00 3.13 6.12
CA GLU A 38 3.88 2.19 6.05
C GLU A 38 2.81 2.52 7.09
N LEU A 39 3.22 2.92 8.30
CA LEU A 39 2.30 3.38 9.35
C LEU A 39 1.53 4.64 8.95
N LYS A 40 2.09 5.48 8.07
CA LYS A 40 1.39 6.65 7.52
C LYS A 40 0.26 6.21 6.58
N ILE A 41 0.52 5.24 5.70
CA ILE A 41 -0.50 4.66 4.81
C ILE A 41 -1.61 4.00 5.64
N LEU A 42 -1.26 3.24 6.68
CA LEU A 42 -2.26 2.66 7.57
C LEU A 42 -3.09 3.74 8.28
N ARG A 43 -2.47 4.80 8.77
CA ARG A 43 -3.18 5.92 9.44
C ARG A 43 -4.18 6.57 8.50
N GLU A 44 -3.80 6.77 7.24
CA GLU A 44 -4.71 7.27 6.21
C GLU A 44 -5.87 6.28 5.99
N ALA A 45 -5.57 5.00 5.81
CA ALA A 45 -6.58 3.97 5.57
C ALA A 45 -7.62 3.85 6.70
N ILE A 46 -7.19 3.81 7.95
CA ILE A 46 -8.11 3.75 9.10
C ILE A 46 -8.87 5.07 9.32
N GLY A 47 -8.36 6.19 8.80
CA GLY A 47 -9.02 7.50 8.86
C GLY A 47 -10.30 7.58 8.03
N PHE A 48 -10.48 6.67 7.07
CA PHE A 48 -11.69 6.55 6.26
C PHE A 48 -12.70 5.52 6.81
N LEU A 49 -12.46 4.99 8.02
CA LEU A 49 -13.37 4.06 8.69
C LEU A 49 -14.20 4.79 9.75
N ASP A 50 -15.52 4.63 9.69
CA ASP A 50 -16.43 5.24 10.67
C ASP A 50 -16.52 4.44 11.98
N ASP A 51 -16.16 3.14 11.95
CA ASP A 51 -16.23 2.28 13.13
C ASP A 51 -14.96 2.38 14.00
N ALA A 52 -15.06 3.17 15.07
CA ALA A 52 -13.99 3.33 16.05
C ALA A 52 -13.58 2.00 16.74
N LYS A 53 -14.47 1.01 16.87
CA LYS A 53 -14.10 -0.30 17.44
C LYS A 53 -13.19 -1.05 16.48
N LEU A 54 -13.54 -1.06 15.20
CA LEU A 54 -12.73 -1.66 14.14
C LEU A 54 -11.35 -0.99 14.05
N VAL A 55 -11.29 0.34 14.08
CA VAL A 55 -10.02 1.09 14.10
C VAL A 55 -9.15 0.64 15.28
N ASN A 56 -9.72 0.55 16.48
CA ASN A 56 -8.99 0.09 17.67
C ASN A 56 -8.54 -1.37 17.55
N GLN A 57 -9.34 -2.25 16.94
CA GLN A 57 -8.94 -3.64 16.68
C GLN A 57 -7.72 -3.70 15.76
N ILE A 58 -7.72 -2.94 14.66
CA ILE A 58 -6.59 -2.88 13.71
C ILE A 58 -5.34 -2.35 14.41
N ILE A 59 -5.44 -1.26 15.18
CA ILE A 59 -4.32 -0.71 15.95
C ILE A 59 -3.76 -1.75 16.94
N ASN A 60 -4.64 -2.50 17.62
CA ASN A 60 -4.22 -3.52 18.55
C ASN A 60 -3.53 -4.71 17.86
N GLN A 61 -3.94 -5.07 16.63
CA GLN A 61 -3.26 -6.09 15.83
C GLN A 61 -1.83 -5.69 15.49
N ILE A 62 -1.63 -4.44 15.03
CA ILE A 62 -0.29 -3.89 14.78
C ILE A 62 0.58 -3.93 16.03
N LYS A 63 0.06 -3.46 17.17
CA LYS A 63 0.80 -3.46 18.45
C LYS A 63 1.22 -4.87 18.88
N LYS A 64 0.38 -5.87 18.60
CA LYS A 64 0.62 -7.28 18.92
C LYS A 64 1.43 -8.01 17.85
N ARG A 65 1.74 -7.36 16.73
CA ARG A 65 2.35 -7.98 15.53
C ARG A 65 1.64 -9.25 15.10
N SER A 66 0.30 -9.21 15.18
CA SER A 66 -0.54 -10.35 14.84
C SER A 66 -1.08 -10.19 13.43
N LEU A 67 -0.84 -11.19 12.57
CA LEU A 67 -1.40 -11.22 11.23
C LEU A 67 -2.94 -11.21 11.30
N PRO A 68 -3.61 -10.26 10.64
CA PRO A 68 -5.05 -10.21 10.61
C PRO A 68 -5.60 -11.38 9.79
N GLU A 69 -6.68 -11.98 10.27
CA GLU A 69 -7.42 -12.94 9.48
C GLU A 69 -8.20 -12.20 8.38
N LEU A 70 -7.79 -12.40 7.13
CA LEU A 70 -8.53 -11.90 5.98
C LEU A 70 -9.55 -12.93 5.52
N GLU A 71 -10.81 -12.53 5.38
CA GLU A 71 -11.82 -13.36 4.73
C GLU A 71 -11.75 -13.23 3.20
N GLN A 72 -12.42 -14.14 2.49
CA GLN A 72 -12.64 -13.96 1.06
C GLN A 72 -13.54 -12.74 0.83
N PHE A 73 -13.14 -11.84 -0.06
CA PHE A 73 -13.90 -10.63 -0.33
C PHE A 73 -14.34 -10.60 -1.80
N LYS A 74 -15.65 -10.79 -2.00
CA LYS A 74 -16.26 -10.76 -3.33
C LYS A 74 -16.55 -9.31 -3.69
N THR A 75 -15.93 -8.84 -4.75
CA THR A 75 -16.08 -7.47 -5.23
C THR A 75 -15.96 -7.44 -6.75
N ASP A 76 -16.31 -6.32 -7.38
CA ASP A 76 -16.15 -6.14 -8.80
C ASP A 76 -14.65 -6.07 -9.19
N ARG A 77 -14.37 -6.23 -10.49
CA ARG A 77 -12.99 -6.33 -10.95
C ARG A 77 -12.21 -5.04 -10.75
N GLN A 78 -12.86 -3.88 -10.87
CA GLN A 78 -12.22 -2.58 -10.71
C GLN A 78 -11.80 -2.37 -9.26
N THR A 79 -12.69 -2.68 -8.31
CA THR A 79 -12.39 -2.62 -6.87
C THR A 79 -11.25 -3.58 -6.51
N ALA A 80 -11.29 -4.84 -6.97
CA ALA A 80 -10.21 -5.79 -6.71
C ALA A 80 -8.85 -5.30 -7.22
N VAL A 81 -8.81 -4.67 -8.41
CA VAL A 81 -7.58 -4.09 -8.97
C VAL A 81 -7.08 -2.91 -8.14
N LYS A 82 -7.96 -2.01 -7.71
CA LYS A 82 -7.58 -0.88 -6.83
C LYS A 82 -6.99 -1.38 -5.52
N ILE A 83 -7.63 -2.37 -4.88
CA ILE A 83 -7.16 -2.94 -3.61
C ILE A 83 -5.75 -3.51 -3.76
N ILE A 84 -5.49 -4.33 -4.79
CA ILE A 84 -4.16 -4.93 -4.94
C ILE A 84 -3.07 -3.90 -5.24
N MET A 85 -3.40 -2.82 -5.96
CA MET A 85 -2.46 -1.71 -6.20
C MET A 85 -2.12 -0.97 -4.91
N ILE A 86 -3.10 -0.73 -4.04
CA ILE A 86 -2.88 -0.13 -2.71
C ILE A 86 -2.00 -1.04 -1.84
N LEU A 87 -2.30 -2.33 -1.79
CA LEU A 87 -1.53 -3.29 -1.00
C LEU A 87 -0.09 -3.44 -1.50
N ALA A 88 0.07 -3.50 -2.82
CA ALA A 88 1.37 -3.47 -3.45
C ALA A 88 2.12 -2.23 -2.99
N HIS A 89 1.63 -1.02 -3.26
CA HIS A 89 2.31 0.23 -2.88
C HIS A 89 2.71 0.30 -1.41
N THR A 90 1.82 -0.16 -0.52
CA THR A 90 2.07 -0.23 0.92
C THR A 90 3.33 -1.06 1.21
N ALA A 91 3.48 -2.22 0.57
CA ALA A 91 4.61 -3.12 0.73
C ALA A 91 5.93 -2.62 0.10
N PHE A 92 5.94 -1.51 -0.64
CA PHE A 92 7.15 -1.02 -1.35
C PHE A 92 7.58 0.39 -0.94
N VAL A 93 6.87 1.05 -0.03
CA VAL A 93 7.06 2.49 0.25
C VAL A 93 8.47 2.84 0.75
N ASP A 94 9.21 1.88 1.31
CA ASP A 94 10.58 2.06 1.82
C ASP A 94 11.67 1.31 1.03
N THR A 95 11.34 0.80 -0.16
CA THR A 95 12.23 0.12 -1.13
C THR A 95 12.79 -1.25 -0.78
N GLU A 96 12.64 -1.73 0.46
CA GLU A 96 13.19 -3.04 0.85
C GLU A 96 12.09 -4.10 0.88
N LEU A 97 12.20 -5.06 -0.03
CA LEU A 97 11.28 -6.18 -0.10
C LEU A 97 11.71 -7.32 0.80
N THR A 98 10.81 -7.73 1.66
CA THR A 98 10.90 -9.04 2.29
C THR A 98 10.08 -10.06 1.51
N HIS A 99 10.50 -11.32 1.55
CA HIS A 99 9.72 -12.42 0.97
C HIS A 99 8.34 -12.54 1.64
N HIS A 100 8.22 -12.13 2.91
CA HIS A 100 7.01 -12.25 3.70
C HIS A 100 5.91 -11.28 3.25
N GLU A 101 6.25 -10.03 2.92
CA GLU A 101 5.28 -9.06 2.39
C GLU A 101 4.75 -9.49 1.01
N ILE A 102 5.64 -9.97 0.13
CA ILE A 102 5.25 -10.49 -1.19
C ILE A 102 4.27 -11.65 -1.05
N ASP A 103 4.61 -12.63 -0.21
CA ASP A 103 3.76 -13.79 0.03
C ASP A 103 2.39 -13.39 0.60
N TYR A 104 2.38 -12.40 1.51
CA TYR A 104 1.15 -11.86 2.05
C TYR A 104 0.30 -11.16 0.99
N VAL A 105 0.88 -10.27 0.18
CA VAL A 105 0.17 -9.56 -0.91
C VAL A 105 -0.38 -10.56 -1.93
N VAL A 106 0.37 -11.62 -2.25
CA VAL A 106 -0.10 -12.71 -3.13
C VAL A 106 -1.27 -13.47 -2.51
N ALA A 107 -1.22 -13.76 -1.20
CA ALA A 107 -2.31 -14.42 -0.50
C ALA A 107 -3.57 -13.54 -0.44
N ALA A 108 -3.42 -12.26 -0.11
CA ALA A 108 -4.51 -11.28 -0.08
C ALA A 108 -5.15 -11.12 -1.47
N GLY A 109 -4.33 -10.99 -2.52
CA GLY A 109 -4.81 -10.87 -3.90
C GLY A 109 -5.64 -12.08 -4.37
N LYS A 110 -5.30 -13.29 -3.90
CA LYS A 110 -6.13 -14.49 -4.17
C LYS A 110 -7.49 -14.42 -3.48
N LYS A 111 -7.56 -13.87 -2.26
CA LYS A 111 -8.83 -13.74 -1.49
C LYS A 111 -9.81 -12.74 -2.11
N ILE A 112 -9.34 -11.83 -2.96
CA ILE A 112 -10.16 -10.92 -3.78
C ILE A 112 -10.33 -11.41 -5.24
N GLY A 113 -10.00 -12.67 -5.53
CA GLY A 113 -10.27 -13.31 -6.83
C GLY A 113 -9.33 -12.91 -7.97
N LEU A 114 -8.11 -12.41 -7.67
CA LEU A 114 -7.11 -12.12 -8.69
C LEU A 114 -6.24 -13.34 -8.98
N ALA A 115 -5.87 -13.53 -10.26
CA ALA A 115 -4.94 -14.56 -10.66
C ALA A 115 -3.51 -14.22 -10.21
N LYS A 116 -2.75 -15.21 -9.72
CA LYS A 116 -1.36 -15.03 -9.24
C LYS A 116 -0.48 -14.26 -10.25
N LYS A 117 -0.56 -14.60 -11.53
CA LYS A 117 0.21 -13.94 -12.60
C LYS A 117 -0.06 -12.44 -12.67
N TYR A 118 -1.31 -12.02 -12.46
CA TYR A 118 -1.66 -10.60 -12.45
C TYR A 118 -1.13 -9.90 -11.19
N ILE A 119 -1.24 -10.56 -10.03
CA ILE A 119 -0.75 -10.01 -8.75
C ILE A 119 0.75 -9.74 -8.82
N LEU A 120 1.53 -10.70 -9.32
CA LEU A 120 2.98 -10.54 -9.50
C LEU A 120 3.32 -9.37 -10.43
N ARG A 121 2.57 -9.19 -11.52
CA ARG A 121 2.77 -8.05 -12.41
C ARG A 121 2.51 -6.70 -11.72
N VAL A 122 1.51 -6.62 -10.84
CA VAL A 122 1.23 -5.39 -10.06
C VAL A 122 2.34 -5.12 -9.05
N ILE A 123 2.89 -6.17 -8.43
CA ILE A 123 4.05 -6.08 -7.55
C ILE A 123 5.26 -5.51 -8.31
N ASP A 124 5.61 -6.09 -9.46
CA ASP A 124 6.74 -5.64 -10.29
C ASP A 124 6.58 -4.17 -10.69
N TRP A 125 5.38 -3.80 -11.15
CA TRP A 125 5.05 -2.42 -11.52
C TRP A 125 5.14 -1.45 -10.33
N SER A 126 4.67 -1.85 -9.14
CA SER A 126 4.72 -0.98 -7.97
C SER A 126 6.16 -0.70 -7.52
N GLN A 127 7.08 -1.66 -7.69
CA GLN A 127 8.51 -1.42 -7.47
C GLN A 127 9.08 -0.41 -8.46
N GLU A 128 8.67 -0.48 -9.73
CA GLU A 128 9.07 0.50 -10.75
C GLU A 128 8.59 1.90 -10.39
N CYS A 129 7.35 2.05 -9.90
CA CYS A 129 6.83 3.33 -9.44
C CYS A 129 7.68 3.93 -8.32
N VAL A 130 8.01 3.17 -7.29
CA VAL A 130 8.83 3.68 -6.17
C VAL A 130 10.23 4.08 -6.64
N ARG A 131 10.84 3.31 -7.55
CA ARG A 131 12.13 3.70 -8.15
C ARG A 131 12.04 5.05 -8.88
N VAL A 132 10.96 5.28 -9.62
CA VAL A 132 10.71 6.55 -10.31
C VAL A 132 10.49 7.70 -9.33
N GLU A 133 9.78 7.48 -8.21
CA GLU A 133 9.55 8.49 -7.17
C GLU A 133 10.88 8.94 -6.53
N ILE A 134 11.75 8.00 -6.20
CA ILE A 134 13.07 8.29 -5.62
C ILE A 134 13.94 9.07 -6.58
N GLU A 135 13.95 8.69 -7.86
CA GLU A 135 14.73 9.40 -8.87
C GLU A 135 14.20 10.82 -9.08
N GLN A 136 12.88 11.00 -9.06
CA GLN A 136 12.27 12.32 -9.10
C GLN A 136 12.71 13.19 -7.92
N GLU A 137 12.70 12.66 -6.69
CA GLU A 137 13.15 13.41 -5.50
C GLU A 137 14.61 13.84 -5.61
N LYS A 138 15.49 12.96 -6.12
CA LYS A 138 16.90 13.30 -6.37
C LYS A 138 17.03 14.41 -7.41
N LEU A 139 16.35 14.29 -8.55
CA LEU A 139 16.38 15.32 -9.60
C LEU A 139 15.89 16.67 -9.09
N MET A 140 14.84 16.68 -8.26
CA MET A 140 14.36 17.91 -7.62
C MET A 140 15.41 18.48 -6.66
N ALA A 141 16.03 17.66 -5.82
CA ALA A 141 17.08 18.12 -4.89
C ALA A 141 18.30 18.70 -5.64
N ASP A 142 18.69 18.08 -6.75
CA ASP A 142 19.79 18.56 -7.60
C ASP A 142 19.44 19.85 -8.33
N GLY A 143 18.20 19.96 -8.83
CA GLY A 143 17.67 21.19 -9.40
C GLY A 143 17.75 22.38 -8.42
N HIS A 144 17.34 22.19 -7.16
CA HIS A 144 17.44 23.23 -6.12
C HIS A 144 18.88 23.65 -5.81
N LYS A 145 19.85 22.74 -5.97
CA LYS A 145 21.28 23.04 -5.78
C LYS A 145 21.93 23.66 -7.01
N SER A 146 21.29 23.59 -8.17
CA SER A 146 21.84 24.10 -9.42
C SER A 146 21.89 25.63 -9.42
N LYS A 147 23.00 26.22 -9.88
CA LYS A 147 23.10 27.66 -10.08
C LYS A 147 22.53 28.02 -11.45
N ALA A 148 21.53 28.89 -11.47
CA ALA A 148 20.97 29.39 -12.71
C ALA A 148 22.04 30.18 -13.49
N LYS A 149 22.27 29.78 -14.74
CA LYS A 149 23.08 30.55 -15.70
C LYS A 149 22.13 31.24 -16.67
N TYR A 150 21.71 32.44 -16.33
CA TYR A 150 21.04 33.31 -17.28
C TYR A 150 22.12 33.97 -18.14
N THR A 151 22.06 33.78 -19.46
CA THR A 151 22.90 34.51 -20.43
C THR A 151 22.07 35.66 -20.98
N ASN A 152 22.68 36.86 -21.06
CA ASN A 152 22.10 38.05 -21.67
C ASN A 152 22.17 37.97 -23.20
#